data_AF-S8CMS7-F1
#
_entry.id   AF-S8CMS7-F1
#
_cell.length_a   1.000
_cell.length_b   1.000
_cell.length_c   1.000
_cell.angle_alpha   90.00
_cell.angle_beta   90.00
_cell.angle_gamma   90.00
#
_symmetry.space_group_name_H-M   'P 1'
#
loop_
_entity.id
_entity.type
_entity.pdbx_description
1 polymer ?
#
loop_
_entity_poly.entity_id
_entity_poly.type
_entity_poly.pdbx_seq_one_letter_code
_entity_poly.pdbx_strand_id
1 'polypeptide(L)'
;EDDAGKKKRKRPLTKEKRDRKKKKERMKRAEKNRELGVKRLKLPPVSKPIAKQPCRHYLKGKCNQGEKCNFSHDVVPLTKSKPCGHFALNNCMKGDECPFDHQLSKYPCRNYVSSGFCRRGSDCLFSHE
;
A
#
# COMPACT_ATOMS: atom_id res chain seq x y z
N GLU A 1 43.18 -11.20 -60.08
CA GLU A 1 42.42 -12.34 -59.54
C GLU A 1 43.40 -13.15 -58.69
N ASP A 2 43.38 -13.25 -57.37
CA ASP A 2 42.43 -12.92 -56.29
C ASP A 2 43.22 -12.87 -54.96
N ASP A 3 43.16 -11.79 -54.18
CA ASP A 3 43.66 -11.77 -52.79
C ASP A 3 42.48 -11.98 -51.82
N ALA A 4 42.18 -13.24 -51.54
CA ALA A 4 41.12 -13.64 -50.63
C ALA A 4 41.54 -13.46 -49.16
N GLY A 5 41.27 -12.28 -48.61
CA GLY A 5 41.46 -11.94 -47.20
C GLY A 5 40.72 -12.90 -46.24
N LYS A 6 41.48 -13.76 -45.55
CA LYS A 6 40.99 -14.68 -44.51
C LYS A 6 40.48 -13.91 -43.28
N LYS A 7 39.16 -13.72 -43.17
CA LYS A 7 38.48 -13.16 -41.98
C LYS A 7 38.60 -14.12 -40.78
N LYS A 8 39.54 -13.86 -39.86
CA LYS A 8 39.71 -14.62 -38.61
C LYS A 8 38.46 -14.47 -37.71
N ARG A 9 37.72 -15.56 -37.47
CA ARG A 9 36.60 -15.61 -36.51
C ARG A 9 37.13 -15.42 -35.08
N LYS A 10 36.68 -14.36 -34.38
CA LYS A 10 37.09 -14.09 -32.98
C LYS A 10 36.52 -15.15 -32.05
N ARG A 11 37.40 -15.85 -31.31
CA ARG A 11 36.99 -16.81 -30.26
C ARG A 11 36.20 -16.08 -29.16
N PRO A 12 35.08 -16.66 -28.65
CA PRO A 12 34.34 -16.08 -27.54
C PRO A 12 35.24 -15.90 -26.30
N LEU A 13 35.17 -14.73 -25.66
CA LEU A 13 35.91 -14.46 -24.43
C LEU A 13 35.27 -15.19 -23.24
N THR A 14 36.12 -15.67 -22.32
CA THR A 14 35.65 -16.21 -21.03
C THR A 14 34.94 -15.13 -20.21
N LYS A 15 34.03 -15.54 -19.32
CA LYS A 15 33.25 -14.65 -18.43
C LYS A 15 34.14 -13.68 -17.65
N GLU A 16 35.22 -14.19 -17.04
CA GLU A 16 36.24 -13.39 -16.35
C GLU A 16 36.88 -12.31 -17.23
N LYS A 17 37.29 -12.67 -18.48
CA LYS A 17 37.89 -11.71 -19.40
C LYS A 17 36.88 -10.64 -19.83
N ARG A 18 35.60 -11.00 -19.97
CA ARG A 18 34.51 -10.06 -20.25
C ARG A 18 34.27 -9.11 -19.07
N ASP A 19 34.31 -9.61 -17.85
CA ASP A 19 34.11 -8.79 -16.64
C ASP A 19 35.31 -7.85 -16.38
N ARG A 20 36.54 -8.33 -16.57
CA ARG A 20 37.75 -7.49 -16.53
C ARG A 20 37.71 -6.40 -17.60
N LYS A 21 37.26 -6.72 -18.82
CA LYS A 21 37.05 -5.73 -19.89
C LYS A 21 35.98 -4.71 -19.48
N LYS A 22 34.82 -5.14 -18.99
CA LYS A 22 33.76 -4.25 -18.50
C LYS A 22 34.26 -3.31 -17.39
N LYS A 23 35.04 -3.83 -16.43
CA LYS A 23 35.62 -3.02 -15.34
C LYS A 23 36.57 -1.97 -15.89
N LYS A 24 37.46 -2.33 -16.82
CA LYS A 24 38.40 -1.41 -17.48
C LYS A 24 37.67 -0.31 -18.27
N GLU A 25 36.63 -0.67 -19.03
CA GLU A 25 35.79 0.29 -19.76
C GLU A 25 35.02 1.23 -18.81
N ARG A 26 34.56 0.73 -17.65
CA ARG A 26 33.90 1.57 -16.63
C ARG A 26 34.85 2.60 -16.03
N MET A 27 36.10 2.22 -15.77
CA MET A 27 37.14 3.13 -15.27
C MET A 27 37.49 4.20 -16.31
N LYS A 28 37.73 3.80 -17.57
CA LYS A 28 37.98 4.75 -18.67
C LYS A 28 36.84 5.76 -18.85
N ARG A 29 35.58 5.31 -18.78
CA ARG A 29 34.42 6.21 -18.86
C ARG A 29 34.37 7.18 -17.68
N ALA A 30 34.72 6.73 -16.47
CA ALA A 30 34.75 7.58 -15.28
C ALA A 30 35.85 8.66 -15.38
N GLU A 31 37.02 8.30 -15.91
CA GLU A 31 38.13 9.23 -16.17
C GLU A 31 37.75 10.28 -17.23
N LYS A 32 37.17 9.86 -18.36
CA LYS A 32 36.66 10.78 -19.38
C LYS A 32 35.58 11.73 -18.82
N ASN A 33 34.67 11.23 -17.97
CA ASN A 33 33.67 12.08 -17.32
C ASN A 33 34.29 13.07 -16.32
N ARG A 34 35.43 12.73 -15.69
CA ARG A 34 36.19 13.66 -14.84
C ARG A 34 36.86 14.76 -15.67
N GLU A 35 37.47 14.39 -16.80
CA GLU A 35 38.13 15.32 -17.72
C GLU A 35 37.13 16.30 -18.35
N LEU A 36 35.96 15.81 -18.76
CA LEU A 36 34.86 16.64 -19.27
C LEU A 36 34.14 17.47 -18.19
N GLY A 37 34.59 17.44 -16.94
CA GLY A 37 34.01 18.24 -15.85
C GLY A 37 32.57 17.86 -15.50
N VAL A 38 32.10 16.65 -15.87
CA VAL A 38 30.73 16.20 -15.61
C VAL A 38 30.56 15.90 -14.13
N LYS A 39 30.11 16.90 -13.36
CA LYS A 39 29.79 16.76 -11.94
C LYS A 39 28.55 15.88 -11.78
N ARG A 40 28.63 14.85 -10.92
CA ARG A 40 27.42 14.13 -10.48
C ARG A 40 26.52 15.09 -9.72
N LEU A 41 25.29 15.26 -10.19
CA LEU A 41 24.24 15.91 -9.42
C LEU A 41 24.04 15.13 -8.11
N LYS A 42 24.15 15.83 -6.98
CA LYS A 42 23.73 15.30 -5.67
C LYS A 42 22.21 15.40 -5.62
N LEU A 43 21.53 14.40 -6.15
CA LEU A 43 20.09 14.27 -5.97
C LEU A 43 19.80 14.03 -4.49
N PRO A 44 18.83 14.75 -3.89
CA PRO A 44 18.39 14.42 -2.54
C PRO A 44 17.85 12.99 -2.52
N PRO A 45 18.02 12.26 -1.40
CA PRO A 45 17.42 10.94 -1.26
C PRO A 45 15.89 11.11 -1.34
N VAL A 46 15.28 10.55 -2.39
CA VAL A 46 13.83 10.49 -2.50
C VAL A 46 13.35 9.61 -1.35
N SER A 47 12.71 10.22 -0.36
CA SER A 47 11.98 9.53 0.70
C SER A 47 10.80 8.83 0.06
N LYS A 48 11.02 7.63 -0.47
CA LYS A 48 9.93 6.73 -0.81
C LYS A 48 9.14 6.54 0.49
N PRO A 49 7.86 6.91 0.56
CA PRO A 49 7.09 6.67 1.76
C PRO A 49 7.14 5.17 2.03
N ILE A 50 7.74 4.80 3.16
CA ILE A 50 7.71 3.41 3.62
C ILE A 50 6.24 3.10 3.81
N ALA A 51 5.68 2.24 2.95
CA ALA A 51 4.33 1.76 3.11
C ALA A 51 4.26 0.97 4.41
N LYS A 52 3.87 1.65 5.50
CA LYS A 52 3.66 1.05 6.81
C LYS A 52 2.63 -0.06 6.62
N GLN A 53 2.97 -1.28 7.04
CA GLN A 53 2.06 -2.41 6.93
C GLN A 53 0.73 -2.08 7.65
N PRO A 54 -0.42 -2.46 7.07
CA PRO A 54 -1.71 -2.16 7.67
C PRO A 54 -1.89 -2.92 8.98
N CYS A 55 -2.50 -2.26 9.97
CA CYS A 55 -2.70 -2.86 11.28
C CYS A 55 -3.73 -4.00 11.21
N ARG A 56 -3.28 -5.24 11.39
CA ARG A 56 -4.16 -6.43 11.41
C ARG A 56 -5.24 -6.36 12.50
N HIS A 57 -4.96 -5.67 13.60
CA HIS A 57 -5.90 -5.49 14.71
C HIS A 57 -6.93 -4.41 14.40
N TYR A 58 -6.52 -3.35 13.70
CA TYR A 58 -7.42 -2.29 13.23
C TYR A 58 -8.38 -2.80 12.17
N LEU A 59 -7.89 -3.63 11.24
CA LEU A 59 -8.73 -4.33 10.27
C LEU A 59 -9.80 -5.22 10.92
N LYS A 60 -9.53 -5.72 12.13
CA LYS A 60 -10.48 -6.53 12.93
C LYS A 60 -11.30 -5.70 13.93
N GLY A 61 -11.12 -4.38 13.99
CA GLY A 61 -11.78 -3.49 14.95
C GLY A 61 -11.37 -3.68 16.41
N LYS A 62 -10.21 -4.30 16.68
CA LYS A 62 -9.68 -4.60 18.02
C LYS A 62 -8.42 -3.82 18.37
N CYS A 63 -8.06 -2.81 17.58
CA CYS A 63 -6.90 -1.97 17.88
C CYS A 63 -7.25 -0.94 18.96
N ASN A 64 -6.53 -0.96 20.07
CA ASN A 64 -6.69 0.03 21.15
C ASN A 64 -5.65 1.16 21.07
N GLN A 65 -4.72 1.10 20.10
CA GLN A 65 -3.60 2.04 20.00
C GLN A 65 -3.96 3.32 19.22
N GLY A 66 -5.13 3.38 18.57
CA GLY A 66 -5.59 4.56 17.83
C GLY A 66 -4.51 5.08 16.88
N GLU A 67 -4.27 6.40 16.89
CA GLU A 67 -3.24 7.05 16.08
C GLU A 67 -1.80 6.73 16.48
N LYS A 68 -1.58 6.21 17.69
CA LYS A 68 -0.26 5.80 18.20
C LYS A 68 0.15 4.41 17.74
N CYS A 69 -0.62 3.77 16.86
CA CYS A 69 -0.29 2.44 16.38
C CYS A 69 0.95 2.48 15.46
N ASN A 70 1.86 1.52 15.66
CA ASN A 70 3.06 1.36 14.82
C ASN A 70 2.73 0.93 13.36
N PHE A 71 1.47 0.58 13.10
CA PHE A 71 0.97 0.08 11.82
C PHE A 71 -0.01 1.09 11.21
N SER A 72 -0.11 1.14 9.88
CA SER A 72 -1.01 2.09 9.21
C SER A 72 -2.48 1.77 9.50
N HIS A 73 -3.23 2.83 9.84
CA HIS A 73 -4.69 2.85 9.95
C HIS A 73 -5.35 3.57 8.75
N ASP A 74 -4.58 3.88 7.70
CA ASP A 74 -5.05 4.57 6.47
C ASP A 74 -5.93 3.69 5.58
N VAL A 75 -6.07 2.41 5.93
CA VAL A 75 -6.97 1.49 5.24
C VAL A 75 -8.35 1.63 5.85
N VAL A 76 -9.33 2.10 5.06
CA VAL A 76 -10.75 2.07 5.44
C VAL A 76 -11.07 0.65 5.90
N PRO A 77 -11.37 0.43 7.20
CA PRO A 77 -11.57 -0.93 7.69
C PRO A 77 -12.83 -1.49 7.01
N LEU A 78 -12.74 -2.74 6.55
CA LEU A 78 -13.82 -3.50 5.90
C LEU A 78 -15.10 -3.63 6.78
N THR A 79 -15.04 -3.15 8.02
CA THR A 79 -16.04 -3.23 9.08
C THR A 79 -17.12 -2.14 9.03
N LYS A 80 -17.06 -1.16 8.11
CA LYS A 80 -18.24 -0.33 7.75
C LYS A 80 -19.37 -1.14 7.10
N SER A 81 -19.18 -2.44 6.88
CA SER A 81 -20.21 -3.37 6.41
C SER A 81 -21.19 -3.81 7.50
N LYS A 82 -20.93 -3.50 8.78
CA LYS A 82 -21.82 -3.88 9.89
C LYS A 82 -22.21 -2.67 10.76
N PRO A 83 -23.48 -2.61 11.21
CA PRO A 83 -23.94 -1.57 12.11
C PRO A 83 -23.29 -1.70 13.49
N CYS A 84 -22.97 -0.57 14.11
CA CYS A 84 -22.46 -0.53 15.47
C CYS A 84 -23.58 -0.84 16.47
N GLY A 85 -23.51 -2.00 17.13
CA GLY A 85 -24.47 -2.37 18.17
C GLY A 85 -24.47 -1.42 19.38
N HIS A 86 -23.31 -0.86 19.74
CA HIS A 86 -23.23 0.12 20.82
C HIS A 86 -23.86 1.47 20.43
N PHE A 87 -23.73 1.88 19.17
CA PHE A 87 -24.38 3.09 18.67
C PHE A 87 -25.90 2.91 18.60
N ALA A 88 -26.37 1.71 18.22
CA ALA A 88 -27.79 1.37 18.25
C ALA A 88 -28.40 1.42 19.66
N LEU A 89 -27.57 1.33 20.70
CA LEU A 89 -27.94 1.46 22.11
C LEU A 89 -27.59 2.84 22.69
N ASN A 90 -27.15 3.81 21.87
CA ASN A 90 -26.66 5.13 22.31
C ASN A 90 -25.52 5.08 23.35
N ASN A 91 -24.69 4.04 23.32
CA ASN A 91 -23.59 3.82 24.27
C ASN A 91 -22.22 3.69 23.56
N CYS A 92 -22.07 4.27 22.37
CA CYS A 92 -20.79 4.24 21.65
C CYS A 92 -19.89 5.40 22.11
N MET A 93 -18.80 5.10 22.81
CA MET A 93 -17.81 6.10 23.24
C MET A 93 -16.75 6.42 22.18
N LYS A 94 -16.74 5.70 21.05
CA LYS A 94 -15.68 5.80 20.03
C LYS A 94 -15.94 6.87 18.96
N GLY A 95 -17.10 7.53 18.97
CA GLY A 95 -17.44 8.58 18.01
C GLY A 95 -17.20 8.15 16.56
N ASP A 96 -16.60 9.02 15.77
CA ASP A 96 -16.32 8.77 14.35
C ASP A 96 -15.15 7.83 14.09
N GLU A 97 -14.33 7.54 15.11
CA GLU A 97 -13.29 6.52 15.09
C GLU A 97 -13.84 5.10 15.34
N CYS A 98 -15.17 4.95 15.46
CA CYS A 98 -15.77 3.64 15.65
C CYS A 98 -15.48 2.72 14.44
N PRO A 99 -14.99 1.49 14.66
CA PRO A 99 -14.78 0.53 13.57
C PRO A 99 -16.07 0.11 12.85
N PHE A 100 -17.23 0.33 13.45
CA PHE A 100 -18.54 -0.11 12.95
C PHE A 100 -19.34 1.08 12.42
N ASP A 101 -20.27 0.83 11.50
CA ASP A 101 -21.06 1.89 10.88
C ASP A 101 -22.06 2.50 11.88
N HIS A 102 -22.06 3.82 12.00
CA HIS A 102 -23.04 4.59 12.77
C HIS A 102 -24.27 4.97 11.94
N GLN A 103 -24.23 4.81 10.61
CA GLN A 103 -25.39 4.99 9.74
C GLN A 103 -26.30 3.76 9.77
N LEU A 104 -27.04 3.60 10.87
CA LEU A 104 -27.94 2.46 11.10
C LEU A 104 -29.11 2.41 10.11
N SER A 105 -29.49 3.56 9.54
CA SER A 105 -30.57 3.68 8.56
C SER A 105 -30.30 2.92 7.26
N LYS A 106 -29.06 2.56 6.95
CA LYS A 106 -28.73 1.72 5.78
C LYS A 106 -29.10 0.25 5.97
N TYR A 107 -29.38 -0.18 7.20
CA TYR A 107 -29.59 -1.58 7.53
C TYR A 107 -31.08 -1.82 7.83
N PRO A 108 -31.69 -2.86 7.23
CA PRO A 108 -33.11 -3.16 7.46
C PRO A 108 -33.34 -3.67 8.88
N CYS A 109 -34.45 -3.28 9.49
CA CYS A 109 -34.85 -3.74 10.80
C CYS A 109 -35.32 -5.20 10.72
N ARG A 110 -34.58 -6.10 11.38
CA ARG A 110 -34.90 -7.54 11.42
C ARG A 110 -36.33 -7.82 11.90
N ASN A 111 -36.82 -7.08 12.89
CA ASN A 111 -38.16 -7.27 13.44
C ASN A 111 -39.24 -6.80 12.47
N TYR A 112 -39.02 -5.67 11.79
CA TYR A 112 -39.97 -5.18 10.80
C TYR A 112 -40.03 -6.11 9.59
N VAL A 113 -38.88 -6.54 9.07
CA VAL A 113 -38.81 -7.49 7.94
C VAL A 113 -39.39 -8.86 8.31
N SER A 114 -39.16 -9.35 9.53
CA SER A 114 -39.59 -10.70 9.93
C SER A 114 -41.04 -10.78 10.41
N SER A 115 -41.56 -9.73 11.04
CA SER A 115 -42.89 -9.74 11.70
C SER A 115 -43.83 -8.65 11.18
N GLY A 116 -43.41 -7.82 10.22
CA GLY A 116 -44.19 -6.68 9.71
C GLY A 116 -44.39 -5.55 10.72
N PHE A 117 -43.83 -5.69 11.93
CA PHE A 117 -44.03 -4.76 13.03
C PHE A 117 -42.75 -4.65 13.86
N CYS A 118 -42.39 -3.42 14.22
CA CYS A 118 -41.28 -3.13 15.10
C CYS A 118 -41.80 -2.42 16.35
N ARG A 119 -41.52 -2.98 17.54
CA ARG A 119 -41.89 -2.37 18.83
C ARG A 119 -41.28 -0.98 19.07
N ARG A 120 -40.20 -0.64 18.36
CA ARG A 120 -39.57 0.68 18.42
C ARG A 120 -40.28 1.72 17.54
N GLY A 121 -41.21 1.31 16.67
CA GLY A 121 -41.99 2.22 15.83
C GLY A 121 -41.12 3.18 15.02
N SER A 122 -41.40 4.47 15.11
CA SER A 122 -40.65 5.57 14.46
C SER A 122 -39.26 5.81 15.04
N ASP A 123 -39.01 5.37 16.28
CA ASP A 123 -37.74 5.61 16.97
C ASP A 123 -36.70 4.53 16.64
N CYS A 124 -37.04 3.65 15.70
CA CYS A 124 -36.11 2.64 15.22
C CYS A 124 -35.02 3.29 14.36
N LEU A 125 -33.77 3.18 14.80
CA LEU A 125 -32.61 3.65 14.06
C LEU A 125 -32.30 2.83 12.79
N PHE A 126 -32.99 1.69 12.59
CA PHE A 126 -32.85 0.80 11.44
C PHE A 126 -33.98 1.05 10.42
N SER A 127 -33.73 0.82 9.13
CA SER A 127 -34.73 1.05 8.08
C SER A 127 -35.96 0.15 8.23
N HIS A 128 -37.15 0.74 8.04
CA HIS A 128 -38.45 0.07 7.94
C HIS A 128 -39.03 0.15 6.52
N GLU A 129 -38.19 0.36 5.50
CA GLU A 129 -38.60 0.25 4.09
C GLU A 129 -39.02 -1.19 3.72
#